data_AF-A0A9D9SG02-F1
#
_entry.id   AF-A0A9D9SG02-F1
#
_cell.length_a   1.000
_cell.length_b   1.000
_cell.length_c   1.000
_cell.angle_alpha   90.00
_cell.angle_beta   90.00
_cell.angle_gamma   90.00
#
_symmetry.space_group_name_H-M   'P 1'
#
loop_
_entity.id
_entity.type
_entity.pdbx_description
1 polymer ?
#
loop_
_entity_poly.entity_id
_entity_poly.type
_entity_poly.pdbx_seq_one_letter_code
_entity_poly.pdbx_strand_id
1 'polypeptide(L)'
;MKELDRIETRNDLKSYLPSILVIVGAFIMLGLRIQIGAAFISDEALMMLALACYILAALFQLTNLYAPSSMAEKIGLVGAALGVFFNLASWLVRWVAAYDRELAMMRENGNMATPWLFRYIPFANLYDLSLAFAFGAGITTLVFARRSNFRVLTAFTLPLAALILILARFIGGEFIDLPPVLDSYWRPIHVGVASLSYGIA
;
A
#
# COMPACT_ATOMS: atom_id res chain seq x y z
N MET A 1 -26.61 -17.49 28.94
CA MET A 1 -25.83 -16.31 29.40
C MET A 1 -24.32 -16.43 29.11
N LYS A 2 -23.69 -17.62 29.17
CA LYS A 2 -22.27 -17.82 28.75
C LYS A 2 -21.98 -17.73 27.23
N GLU A 3 -23.01 -17.78 26.37
CA GLU A 3 -22.83 -17.67 24.92
C GLU A 3 -22.77 -16.23 24.39
N LEU A 4 -23.33 -15.27 25.13
CA LEU A 4 -23.28 -13.85 24.74
C LEU A 4 -21.92 -13.22 25.09
N ASP A 5 -21.23 -13.72 26.13
CA ASP A 5 -19.84 -13.35 26.47
C ASP A 5 -18.80 -13.80 25.43
N ARG A 6 -19.16 -14.72 24.51
CA ARG A 6 -18.24 -15.23 23.47
C ARG A 6 -18.28 -14.40 22.17
N ILE A 7 -19.33 -13.59 21.99
CA ILE A 7 -19.50 -12.72 20.82
C ILE A 7 -18.72 -11.42 21.00
N GLU A 8 -18.46 -11.01 22.25
CA GLU A 8 -17.46 -9.98 22.58
C GLU A 8 -16.05 -10.59 22.58
N THR A 9 -15.54 -10.96 21.40
CA THR A 9 -14.09 -10.92 21.22
C THR A 9 -13.69 -9.47 21.40
N ARG A 10 -13.29 -9.11 22.63
CA ARG A 10 -12.86 -7.78 23.05
C ARG A 10 -12.25 -7.03 21.88
N ASN A 11 -12.87 -5.92 21.54
CA ASN A 11 -12.36 -4.90 20.62
C ASN A 11 -11.15 -4.21 21.26
N ASP A 12 -10.15 -5.00 21.65
CA ASP A 12 -8.96 -4.53 22.34
C ASP A 12 -8.08 -3.86 21.29
N LEU A 13 -7.79 -2.58 21.46
CA LEU A 13 -6.92 -1.79 20.58
C LEU A 13 -5.59 -2.51 20.29
N LYS A 14 -5.10 -3.32 21.23
CA LYS A 14 -3.89 -4.16 21.08
C LYS A 14 -3.98 -5.14 19.92
N SER A 15 -5.17 -5.60 19.57
CA SER A 15 -5.37 -6.50 18.43
C SER A 15 -5.13 -5.80 17.09
N TYR A 16 -5.20 -4.48 17.01
CA TYR A 16 -4.94 -3.70 15.79
C TYR A 16 -3.48 -3.25 15.68
N LEU A 17 -2.66 -3.59 16.68
CA LEU A 17 -1.29 -3.11 16.79
C LEU A 17 -0.45 -3.39 15.52
N PRO A 18 -0.48 -4.59 14.89
CA PRO A 18 0.30 -4.81 13.67
C PRO A 18 -0.12 -3.90 12.50
N SER A 19 -1.42 -3.73 12.27
CA SER A 19 -1.94 -2.85 11.22
C SER A 19 -1.59 -1.37 11.49
N ILE A 20 -1.70 -0.94 12.74
CA ILE A 20 -1.33 0.42 13.16
C ILE A 20 0.17 0.64 12.98
N LEU A 21 1.02 -0.29 13.42
CA LEU A 21 2.48 -0.20 13.29
C LEU A 21 2.92 -0.10 11.84
N VAL A 22 2.28 -0.86 10.95
CA VAL A 22 2.56 -0.81 9.51
C VAL A 22 2.23 0.58 8.93
N ILE A 23 1.06 1.14 9.28
CA ILE A 23 0.66 2.47 8.81
C ILE A 23 1.60 3.55 9.37
N VAL A 24 1.79 3.57 10.69
CA VAL A 24 2.65 4.55 11.37
C VAL A 24 4.09 4.45 10.83
N GLY A 25 4.60 3.24 10.67
CA GLY A 25 5.92 3.01 10.09
C GLY A 25 6.06 3.59 8.68
N ALA A 26 5.05 3.39 7.82
CA ALA A 26 5.10 3.93 6.46
C ALA A 26 5.11 5.47 6.45
N PHE A 27 4.37 6.10 7.37
CA PHE A 27 4.42 7.56 7.55
C PHE A 27 5.74 8.05 8.16
N ILE A 28 6.39 7.27 9.03
CA ILE A 28 7.75 7.57 9.48
C ILE A 28 8.72 7.51 8.28
N MET A 29 8.59 6.50 7.42
CA MET A 29 9.40 6.38 6.22
C MET A 29 9.19 7.56 5.26
N LEU A 30 7.94 8.02 5.10
CA LEU A 30 7.63 9.26 4.39
C LEU A 30 8.32 10.48 5.01
N GLY A 31 8.27 10.62 6.33
CA GLY A 31 8.96 11.70 7.04
C GLY A 31 10.47 11.69 6.80
N LEU A 32 11.10 10.51 6.85
CA LEU A 32 12.52 10.32 6.54
C LEU A 32 12.82 10.68 5.08
N ARG A 33 11.97 10.27 4.14
CA ARG A 33 12.08 10.70 2.74
C ARG A 33 12.13 12.22 2.68
N ILE A 34 11.15 12.92 3.25
CA ILE A 34 11.06 14.39 3.19
C ILE A 34 12.33 15.06 3.74
N GLN A 35 12.91 14.52 4.82
CA GLN A 35 14.12 15.06 5.44
C GLN A 35 15.40 14.79 4.61
N ILE A 36 15.52 13.60 4.03
CA ILE A 36 16.74 13.17 3.30
C ILE A 36 16.73 13.66 1.85
N GLY A 37 15.55 13.84 1.25
CA GLY A 37 15.37 14.27 -0.13
C GLY A 37 15.59 13.15 -1.15
N ALA A 38 16.07 13.50 -2.35
CA ALA A 38 16.17 12.58 -3.50
C ALA A 38 17.18 11.43 -3.32
N ALA A 39 18.10 11.52 -2.34
CA ALA A 39 19.04 10.45 -2.00
C ALA A 39 18.40 9.29 -1.22
N PHE A 40 17.13 9.45 -0.79
CA PHE A 40 16.39 8.40 -0.10
C PHE A 40 16.07 7.22 -1.04
N ILE A 41 15.68 6.07 -0.46
CA ILE A 41 15.26 4.90 -1.24
C ILE A 41 14.11 5.25 -2.19
N SER A 42 14.18 4.75 -3.43
CA SER A 42 13.17 5.02 -4.46
C SER A 42 11.86 4.30 -4.17
N ASP A 43 10.76 4.83 -4.70
CA ASP A 43 9.45 4.20 -4.64
C ASP A 43 9.44 2.83 -5.33
N GLU A 44 10.15 2.68 -6.46
CA GLU A 44 10.28 1.38 -7.15
C GLU A 44 11.01 0.35 -6.28
N ALA A 45 12.10 0.73 -5.61
CA ALA A 45 12.82 -0.20 -4.72
C ALA A 45 11.92 -0.66 -3.56
N LEU A 46 11.14 0.24 -2.97
CA LEU A 46 10.15 -0.09 -1.93
C LEU A 46 9.04 -1.01 -2.47
N MET A 47 8.55 -0.79 -3.69
CA MET A 47 7.56 -1.67 -4.32
C MET A 47 8.12 -3.07 -4.59
N MET A 48 9.39 -3.19 -4.99
CA MET A 48 10.04 -4.51 -5.16
C MET A 48 10.20 -5.25 -3.83
N LEU A 49 10.53 -4.55 -2.74
CA LEU A 49 10.55 -5.13 -1.39
C LEU A 49 9.15 -5.59 -0.97
N ALA A 50 8.13 -4.78 -1.23
CA ALA A 50 6.74 -5.14 -0.96
C ALA A 50 6.32 -6.41 -1.72
N LEU A 51 6.66 -6.49 -3.01
CA LEU A 51 6.39 -7.64 -3.85
C LEU A 51 7.07 -8.90 -3.32
N ALA A 52 8.37 -8.82 -2.98
CA ALA A 52 9.09 -9.95 -2.40
C ALA A 52 8.45 -10.44 -1.10
N CYS A 53 8.05 -9.51 -0.23
CA CYS A 53 7.34 -9.83 1.01
C CYS A 53 5.97 -10.48 0.74
N TYR A 54 5.18 -9.98 -0.20
CA TYR A 54 3.89 -10.58 -0.55
C TYR A 54 4.04 -11.96 -1.18
N ILE A 55 5.01 -12.19 -2.07
CA ILE A 55 5.28 -13.51 -2.64
C ILE A 55 5.65 -14.48 -1.52
N LEU A 56 6.58 -14.11 -0.64
CA LEU A 56 7.01 -14.95 0.47
C LEU A 56 5.83 -15.25 1.40
N ALA A 57 5.04 -14.24 1.75
CA ALA A 57 3.87 -14.40 2.60
C ALA A 57 2.80 -15.31 1.96
N ALA A 58 2.53 -15.14 0.66
CA ALA A 58 1.62 -15.96 -0.11
C ALA A 58 2.07 -17.42 -0.14
N LEU A 59 3.36 -17.68 -0.40
CA LEU A 59 3.92 -19.02 -0.39
C LEU A 59 3.72 -19.71 0.96
N PHE A 60 4.09 -19.05 2.06
CA PHE A 60 3.93 -19.62 3.39
C PHE A 60 2.46 -19.83 3.78
N GLN A 61 1.55 -18.94 3.41
CA GLN A 61 0.12 -19.14 3.70
C GLN A 61 -0.52 -20.24 2.84
N LEU A 62 -0.12 -20.37 1.58
CA LEU A 62 -0.54 -21.50 0.73
C LEU A 62 0.01 -22.82 1.27
N THR A 63 1.29 -22.86 1.70
CA THR A 63 1.86 -24.04 2.36
C THR A 63 1.12 -24.35 3.65
N ASN A 64 0.78 -23.35 4.45
CA ASN A 64 0.04 -23.54 5.71
C ASN A 64 -1.38 -24.08 5.47
N LEU A 65 -1.99 -23.81 4.31
CA LEU A 65 -3.29 -24.40 3.93
C LEU A 65 -3.18 -25.91 3.68
N TYR A 66 -2.09 -26.36 3.07
CA TYR A 66 -1.85 -27.78 2.77
C TYR A 66 -1.25 -28.56 3.94
N ALA A 67 -0.26 -27.96 4.61
CA ALA A 67 0.48 -28.52 5.74
C ALA A 67 0.47 -27.50 6.90
N PRO A 68 -0.57 -27.52 7.76
CA PRO A 68 -0.72 -26.55 8.83
C PRO A 68 0.48 -26.54 9.78
N SER A 69 1.13 -25.38 9.91
CA SER A 69 2.24 -25.19 10.84
C SER A 69 2.23 -23.79 11.45
N SER A 70 2.46 -23.73 12.76
CA SER A 70 2.49 -22.45 13.48
C SER A 70 3.64 -21.54 13.02
N MET A 71 4.72 -22.12 12.49
CA MET A 71 5.84 -21.38 11.91
C MET A 71 5.45 -20.73 10.58
N ALA A 72 4.88 -21.49 9.65
CA ALA A 72 4.46 -20.95 8.35
C ALA A 72 3.41 -19.85 8.52
N GLU A 73 2.47 -20.02 9.45
CA GLU A 73 1.48 -19.00 9.77
C GLU A 73 2.15 -17.68 10.23
N LYS A 74 3.09 -17.75 11.18
CA LYS A 74 3.78 -16.56 11.69
C LYS A 74 4.59 -15.87 10.62
N ILE A 75 5.38 -16.63 9.85
CA ILE A 75 6.19 -16.08 8.75
C ILE A 75 5.28 -15.44 7.70
N GLY A 76 4.17 -16.11 7.35
CA GLY A 76 3.18 -15.60 6.42
C GLY A 76 2.57 -14.26 6.89
N LEU A 77 2.18 -14.16 8.17
CA LEU A 77 1.60 -12.94 8.72
C LEU A 77 2.61 -11.79 8.85
N VAL A 78 3.85 -12.08 9.27
CA VAL A 78 4.92 -11.07 9.34
C VAL A 78 5.32 -10.60 7.95
N GLY A 79 5.46 -11.53 7.00
CA GLY A 79 5.71 -11.21 5.59
C GLY A 79 4.60 -10.35 4.99
N ALA A 80 3.33 -10.66 5.29
CA ALA A 80 2.20 -9.84 4.88
C ALA A 80 2.28 -8.42 5.47
N ALA A 81 2.61 -8.30 6.77
CA ALA A 81 2.75 -7.00 7.43
C ALA A 81 3.86 -6.15 6.80
N LEU A 82 5.02 -6.75 6.53
CA LEU A 82 6.13 -6.09 5.84
C LEU A 82 5.75 -5.71 4.39
N GLY A 83 5.04 -6.59 3.69
CA GLY A 83 4.52 -6.31 2.33
C GLY A 83 3.63 -5.08 2.31
N VAL A 84 2.66 -5.00 3.22
CA VAL A 84 1.77 -3.83 3.35
C VAL A 84 2.53 -2.57 3.71
N PHE A 85 3.51 -2.68 4.62
CA PHE A 85 4.38 -1.56 5.01
C PHE A 85 5.15 -0.99 3.83
N PHE A 86 5.90 -1.83 3.11
CA PHE A 86 6.69 -1.38 1.97
C PHE A 86 5.80 -0.91 0.81
N ASN A 87 4.63 -1.51 0.61
CA ASN A 87 3.69 -1.09 -0.42
C ASN A 87 3.14 0.31 -0.15
N LEU A 88 2.68 0.56 1.08
CA LEU A 88 2.20 1.89 1.45
C LEU A 88 3.34 2.91 1.40
N ALA A 89 4.51 2.55 1.90
CA ALA A 89 5.65 3.43 1.88
C ALA A 89 6.11 3.76 0.45
N SER A 90 6.11 2.80 -0.47
CA SER A 90 6.35 3.03 -1.89
C SER A 90 5.39 4.09 -2.45
N TRP A 91 4.09 3.93 -2.20
CA TRP A 91 3.07 4.89 -2.65
C TRP A 91 3.27 6.28 -2.03
N LEU A 92 3.59 6.37 -0.74
CA LEU A 92 3.86 7.65 -0.06
C LEU A 92 5.16 8.32 -0.54
N VAL A 93 6.24 7.57 -0.74
CA VAL A 93 7.50 8.09 -1.30
C VAL A 93 7.26 8.62 -2.72
N ARG A 94 6.46 7.90 -3.50
CA ARG A 94 6.07 8.31 -4.85
C ARG A 94 5.29 9.61 -4.89
N TRP A 95 4.41 9.85 -3.91
CA TRP A 95 3.70 11.13 -3.77
C TRP A 95 4.68 12.31 -3.69
N VAL A 96 5.69 12.21 -2.83
CA VAL A 96 6.68 13.28 -2.67
C VAL A 96 7.61 13.36 -3.88
N ALA A 97 7.97 12.23 -4.50
CA ALA A 97 8.76 12.22 -5.72
C ALA A 97 8.05 12.94 -6.88
N ALA A 98 6.74 12.74 -7.04
CA ALA A 98 5.94 13.45 -8.03
C ALA A 98 5.92 14.97 -7.79
N TYR A 99 5.77 15.38 -6.53
CA TYR A 99 5.82 16.78 -6.14
C TYR A 99 7.19 17.43 -6.42
N ASP A 100 8.27 16.76 -6.03
CA ASP A 100 9.63 17.27 -6.22
C ASP A 100 10.00 17.38 -7.71
N ARG A 101 9.59 16.42 -8.53
CA ARG A 101 9.76 16.46 -10.00
C ARG A 101 9.12 17.72 -10.56
N GLU A 102 7.85 17.96 -10.25
CA GLU A 102 7.12 19.11 -10.76
C GLU A 102 7.74 20.43 -10.29
N LEU A 103 8.10 20.49 -9.01
CA LEU A 103 8.72 21.66 -8.43
C LEU A 103 10.08 21.97 -9.07
N ALA A 104 10.86 20.95 -9.43
CA ALA A 104 12.10 21.11 -10.18
C ALA A 104 11.84 21.67 -11.59
N MET A 105 10.89 21.09 -12.33
CA MET A 105 10.51 21.57 -13.67
C MET A 105 9.99 23.01 -13.66
N MET A 106 9.18 23.40 -12.66
CA MET A 106 8.70 24.77 -12.51
C MET A 106 9.84 25.76 -12.27
N ARG A 107 10.78 25.40 -11.39
CA ARG A 107 11.96 26.24 -11.09
C ARG A 107 12.89 26.39 -12.28
N GLU A 108 13.11 25.32 -13.04
CA GLU A 108 13.87 25.35 -14.30
C GLU A 108 13.23 26.29 -15.32
N ASN A 109 11.90 26.32 -15.37
CA ASN A 109 11.12 27.25 -16.22
C ASN A 109 11.01 28.67 -15.65
N GLY A 110 11.70 28.99 -14.55
CA GLY A 110 11.70 30.31 -13.92
C GLY A 110 10.45 30.63 -13.08
N ASN A 111 9.56 29.66 -12.87
CA ASN A 111 8.37 29.81 -12.03
C ASN A 111 8.69 29.46 -10.57
N MET A 112 8.59 30.46 -9.68
CA MET A 112 8.85 30.30 -8.25
C MET A 112 7.59 29.97 -7.43
N ALA A 113 6.46 29.70 -8.08
CA ALA A 113 5.24 29.28 -7.40
C ALA A 113 5.42 27.93 -6.70
N THR A 114 4.81 27.79 -5.53
CA THR A 114 4.78 26.54 -4.78
C THR A 114 3.41 25.87 -4.97
N PRO A 115 3.30 24.83 -5.81
CA PRO A 115 2.02 24.17 -6.05
C PRO A 115 1.57 23.40 -4.79
N TRP A 116 0.27 23.15 -4.72
CA TRP A 116 -0.31 22.43 -3.58
C TRP A 116 0.08 20.95 -3.58
N LEU A 117 0.73 20.48 -2.51
CA LEU A 117 1.27 19.12 -2.39
C LEU A 117 0.23 18.01 -2.66
N PHE A 118 -1.00 18.20 -2.19
CA PHE A 118 -2.07 17.20 -2.32
C PHE A 118 -2.53 16.98 -3.76
N ARG A 119 -2.17 17.86 -4.70
CA ARG A 119 -2.41 17.66 -6.14
C ARG A 119 -1.70 16.41 -6.68
N TYR A 120 -0.56 16.05 -6.08
CA TYR A 120 0.34 15.00 -6.58
C TYR A 120 0.14 13.64 -5.91
N ILE A 121 -0.97 13.44 -5.19
CA ILE A 121 -1.32 12.13 -4.67
C ILE A 121 -1.31 11.13 -5.84
N PRO A 122 -0.61 9.97 -5.74
CA PRO A 122 -0.43 9.05 -6.86
C PRO A 122 -1.74 8.37 -7.24
N PHE A 123 -2.44 9.00 -8.19
CA PHE A 123 -3.63 8.50 -8.88
C PHE A 123 -3.59 8.91 -10.36
N ALA A 124 -2.39 9.11 -10.92
CA ALA A 124 -2.21 9.65 -12.26
C ALA A 124 -2.25 8.56 -13.34
N ASN A 125 -1.80 7.34 -13.02
CA ASN A 125 -1.69 6.24 -13.97
C ASN A 125 -2.09 4.89 -13.35
N LEU A 126 -2.07 3.83 -14.17
CA LEU A 126 -2.42 2.47 -13.73
C LEU A 126 -1.41 1.89 -12.73
N TYR A 127 -0.14 2.30 -12.79
CA TYR A 127 0.87 1.90 -11.82
C TYR A 127 0.52 2.40 -10.41
N ASP A 128 0.19 3.68 -10.29
CA ASP A 128 -0.20 4.33 -9.04
C ASP A 128 -1.45 3.68 -8.43
N LEU A 129 -2.44 3.40 -9.28
CA LEU A 129 -3.66 2.72 -8.87
C LEU A 129 -3.37 1.29 -8.41
N SER A 130 -2.47 0.58 -9.10
CA SER A 130 -2.08 -0.78 -8.72
C SER A 130 -1.42 -0.81 -7.33
N LEU A 131 -0.54 0.17 -7.03
CA LEU A 131 0.03 0.31 -5.68
C LEU A 131 -1.05 0.53 -4.62
N ALA A 132 -2.02 1.41 -4.89
CA ALA A 132 -3.11 1.69 -3.96
C ALA A 132 -4.03 0.47 -3.74
N PHE A 133 -4.37 -0.26 -4.81
CA PHE A 133 -5.19 -1.47 -4.72
C PHE A 133 -4.46 -2.62 -4.00
N ALA A 134 -3.19 -2.84 -4.29
CA ALA A 134 -2.39 -3.85 -3.59
C ALA A 134 -2.28 -3.53 -2.09
N PHE A 135 -2.11 -2.24 -1.73
CA PHE A 135 -2.13 -1.81 -0.34
C PHE A 135 -3.49 -2.06 0.30
N GLY A 136 -4.59 -1.66 -0.38
CA GLY A 136 -5.96 -1.85 0.10
C GLY A 136 -6.30 -3.32 0.35
N ALA A 137 -5.90 -4.21 -0.57
CA ALA A 137 -6.03 -5.65 -0.40
C ALA A 137 -5.23 -6.13 0.82
N GLY A 138 -3.95 -5.78 0.91
CA GLY A 138 -3.07 -6.26 1.98
C GLY A 138 -3.45 -5.74 3.37
N ILE A 139 -3.82 -4.46 3.52
CA ILE A 139 -4.24 -3.92 4.84
C ILE A 139 -5.56 -4.56 5.30
N THR A 140 -6.49 -4.80 4.38
CA THR A 140 -7.72 -5.52 4.65
C THR A 140 -7.41 -6.94 5.12
N THR A 141 -6.50 -7.64 4.44
CA THR A 141 -6.01 -8.95 4.87
C THR A 141 -5.49 -8.91 6.30
N LEU A 142 -4.63 -7.95 6.67
CA LEU A 142 -4.08 -7.85 8.02
C LEU A 142 -5.16 -7.62 9.08
N VAL A 143 -6.16 -6.77 8.79
CA VAL A 143 -7.25 -6.48 9.73
C VAL A 143 -8.15 -7.70 9.94
N PHE A 144 -8.45 -8.46 8.90
CA PHE A 144 -9.37 -9.60 8.97
C PHE A 144 -8.71 -10.92 9.38
N ALA A 145 -7.44 -11.15 9.01
CA ALA A 145 -6.68 -12.38 9.32
C ALA A 145 -6.47 -12.63 10.83
N ARG A 146 -6.85 -11.68 11.68
CA ARG A 146 -6.84 -11.81 13.14
C ARG A 146 -7.82 -12.86 13.65
N ARG A 147 -8.92 -13.08 12.95
CA ARG A 147 -9.88 -14.15 13.30
C ARG A 147 -9.46 -15.43 12.58
N SER A 148 -9.35 -16.54 13.31
CA SER A 148 -8.95 -17.85 12.76
C SER A 148 -9.79 -18.23 11.52
N ASN A 149 -11.08 -17.93 11.55
CA ASN A 149 -12.02 -18.23 10.47
C ASN A 149 -11.72 -17.47 9.17
N PHE A 150 -11.09 -16.30 9.24
CA PHE A 150 -10.73 -15.48 8.09
C PHE A 150 -9.26 -15.63 7.66
N ARG A 151 -8.47 -16.45 8.35
CA ARG A 151 -7.07 -16.70 7.97
C ARG A 151 -6.93 -17.35 6.61
N VAL A 152 -7.90 -18.18 6.21
CA VAL A 152 -7.94 -18.80 4.88
C VAL A 152 -7.96 -17.73 3.78
N LEU A 153 -8.55 -16.55 4.03
CA LEU A 153 -8.55 -15.45 3.05
C LEU A 153 -7.13 -15.00 2.69
N THR A 154 -6.19 -15.07 3.63
CA THR A 154 -4.78 -14.67 3.40
C THR A 154 -4.11 -15.48 2.30
N ALA A 155 -4.50 -16.75 2.13
CA ALA A 155 -3.98 -17.63 1.11
C ALA A 155 -4.41 -17.21 -0.31
N PHE A 156 -5.43 -16.35 -0.45
CA PHE A 156 -5.91 -15.84 -1.73
C PHE A 156 -5.57 -14.37 -1.94
N THR A 157 -5.75 -13.54 -0.92
CA THR A 157 -5.55 -12.09 -1.01
C THR A 157 -4.08 -11.70 -1.15
N LEU A 158 -3.15 -12.42 -0.50
CA LEU A 158 -1.71 -12.12 -0.59
C LEU A 158 -1.12 -12.47 -1.97
N PRO A 159 -1.42 -13.65 -2.57
CA PRO A 159 -1.05 -13.88 -3.97
C PRO A 159 -1.66 -12.85 -4.92
N LEU A 160 -2.92 -12.45 -4.70
CA LEU A 160 -3.55 -11.41 -5.52
C LEU A 160 -2.81 -10.07 -5.40
N ALA A 161 -2.46 -9.64 -4.19
CA ALA A 161 -1.66 -8.43 -3.98
C ALA A 161 -0.29 -8.52 -4.68
N ALA A 162 0.38 -9.68 -4.61
CA ALA A 162 1.62 -9.92 -5.34
C ALA A 162 1.42 -9.82 -6.87
N LEU A 163 0.35 -10.43 -7.41
CA LEU A 163 0.03 -10.36 -8.84
C LEU A 163 -0.23 -8.93 -9.31
N ILE A 164 -0.95 -8.13 -8.51
CA ILE A 164 -1.19 -6.70 -8.81
C ILE A 164 0.15 -5.95 -8.87
N LEU A 165 1.07 -6.19 -7.92
CA LEU A 165 2.40 -5.54 -7.96
C LEU A 165 3.28 -6.05 -9.11
N ILE A 166 3.18 -7.32 -9.49
CA ILE A 166 3.83 -7.85 -10.70
C ILE A 166 3.32 -7.10 -11.93
N LEU A 167 2.00 -6.96 -12.07
CA LEU A 167 1.40 -6.22 -13.18
C LEU A 167 1.86 -4.76 -13.17
N ALA A 168 1.88 -4.11 -12.00
CA ALA A 168 2.41 -2.75 -11.85
C ALA A 168 3.85 -2.66 -12.37
N ARG A 169 4.70 -3.65 -12.04
CA ARG A 169 6.09 -3.67 -12.52
C ARG A 169 6.20 -3.73 -14.04
N PHE A 170 5.29 -4.43 -14.71
CA PHE A 170 5.24 -4.51 -16.17
C PHE A 170 4.66 -3.26 -16.83
N ILE A 171 3.71 -2.58 -16.18
CA ILE A 171 3.14 -1.31 -16.67
C ILE A 171 4.21 -0.21 -16.70
N GLY A 172 5.09 -0.18 -15.70
CA GLY A 172 6.13 0.82 -15.55
C GLY A 172 5.70 2.01 -14.69
N GLY A 173 6.62 2.49 -13.86
CA GLY A 173 6.40 3.56 -12.89
C GLY A 173 6.72 4.97 -13.40
N GLU A 174 6.72 5.19 -14.72
CA GLU A 174 7.09 6.49 -15.30
C GLU A 174 6.06 7.57 -14.94
N PHE A 175 6.55 8.79 -14.68
CA PHE A 175 5.69 9.95 -14.49
C PHE A 175 5.20 10.42 -15.86
N ILE A 176 3.88 10.48 -16.03
CA ILE A 176 3.25 10.95 -17.26
C ILE A 176 2.77 12.39 -17.08
N ASP A 177 2.98 13.20 -18.11
CA ASP A 177 2.38 14.53 -18.18
C ASP A 177 0.94 14.38 -18.68
N LEU A 178 0.00 14.87 -17.88
CA LEU A 178 -1.41 14.65 -18.16
C LEU A 178 -1.93 15.67 -19.17
N PRO A 179 -2.81 15.26 -20.10
CA PRO A 179 -3.51 16.21 -20.96
C PRO A 179 -4.22 17.29 -20.13
N PRO A 180 -4.31 18.55 -20.62
CA PRO A 180 -4.83 19.68 -19.83
C PRO A 180 -6.20 19.44 -19.20
N VAL A 181 -7.06 18.64 -19.84
CA VAL A 181 -8.41 18.31 -19.34
C VAL A 181 -8.39 17.39 -18.12
N LEU A 182 -7.38 16.53 -17.98
CA LEU A 182 -7.21 15.65 -16.82
C LEU A 182 -6.42 16.36 -15.71
N ASP A 183 -5.77 17.48 -16.02
CA ASP A 183 -4.85 18.16 -15.15
C ASP A 183 -5.52 19.10 -14.11
N SER A 184 -6.35 18.51 -13.25
CA SER A 184 -7.17 19.22 -12.25
C SER A 184 -6.73 18.95 -10.81
N TYR A 185 -6.87 19.96 -9.95
CA TYR A 185 -6.68 19.85 -8.48
C TYR A 185 -7.66 18.86 -7.83
N TRP A 186 -8.82 18.62 -8.44
CA TRP A 186 -9.84 17.72 -7.91
C TRP A 186 -9.61 16.24 -8.25
N ARG A 187 -8.66 15.95 -9.14
CA ARG A 187 -8.37 14.60 -9.63
C ARG A 187 -8.17 13.58 -8.51
N PRO A 188 -7.38 13.85 -7.43
CA PRO A 188 -7.19 12.86 -6.37
C PRO A 188 -8.50 12.48 -5.66
N ILE A 189 -9.43 13.43 -5.51
CA ILE A 189 -10.74 13.19 -4.90
C ILE A 189 -11.62 12.39 -5.86
N HIS A 190 -11.74 12.82 -7.12
CA HIS A 190 -12.57 12.13 -8.12
C HIS A 190 -12.12 10.68 -8.34
N VAL A 191 -10.83 10.49 -8.61
CA VAL A 191 -10.26 9.16 -8.86
C VAL A 191 -10.29 8.32 -7.59
N GLY A 192 -9.94 8.89 -6.44
CA GLY A 192 -9.99 8.18 -5.16
C GLY A 192 -11.38 7.66 -4.81
N VAL A 193 -12.43 8.49 -4.97
CA VAL A 193 -13.82 8.06 -4.74
C VAL A 193 -14.25 6.99 -5.75
N ALA A 194 -13.88 7.13 -7.03
CA ALA A 194 -14.15 6.11 -8.04
C ALA A 194 -13.50 4.77 -7.68
N SER A 195 -12.21 4.78 -7.31
CA SER A 195 -11.47 3.59 -6.90
C SER A 195 -12.06 2.91 -5.67
N LEU A 196 -12.49 3.69 -4.67
CA LEU A 196 -13.15 3.15 -3.47
C LEU A 196 -14.51 2.52 -3.80
N SER A 197 -15.27 3.13 -4.73
CA SER A 197 -16.59 2.64 -5.13
C SER A 197 -16.51 1.26 -5.81
N TYR A 198 -15.50 1.03 -6.65
CA TYR A 198 -15.28 -0.28 -7.28
C TYR A 198 -14.96 -1.40 -6.28
N GLY A 199 -14.45 -1.08 -5.09
CA GLY A 199 -14.16 -2.07 -4.05
C GLY A 199 -15.36 -2.45 -3.18
N ILE A 200 -16.47 -1.69 -3.25
CA ILE A 200 -17.67 -1.87 -2.42
C ILE A 200 -18.84 -2.47 -3.24
N ALA A 201 -18.88 -2.22 -4.54
CA ALA A 201 -19.92 -2.70 -5.46
C ALA A 201 -19.79 -4.20 -5.78
#